data_AF-A0AA40ATB1-F1
#
_entry.id   AF-A0AA40ATB1-F1
#
_cell.length_a   1.000
_cell.length_b   1.000
_cell.length_c   1.000
_cell.angle_alpha   90.00
_cell.angle_beta   90.00
_cell.angle_gamma   90.00
#
_symmetry.space_group_name_H-M   'P 1'
#
loop_
_entity.id
_entity.type
_entity.pdbx_description
1 polymer ?
#
loop_
_entity_poly.entity_id
_entity_poly.type
_entity_poly.pdbx_seq_one_letter_code
_entity_poly.pdbx_strand_id
1 'polypeptide(L)'
;SPPGGLEKPIDKPFTRLSSGTWLHNRPEKDVYWLLIDAYRMRMEDNYVYDQQNTAGGMYAGAPHGLSSFRHFLRLAAARPGLLPAWWGPGKQAACERLGMDPDEWCGLRYCIEKDEISEHYGDPLFPMQLHMFGEAVYQCGLGGVDGAQMLAMMAMQESGGAPQFMSVLSL
;
A
#
# COMPACT_ATOMS: atom_id res chain seq x y z
N SER A 1 6.26 0.52 -11.98
CA SER A 1 5.09 -0.36 -11.74
C SER A 1 5.59 -1.79 -11.67
N PRO A 2 4.96 -2.69 -10.90
CA PRO A 2 5.31 -4.10 -10.96
C PRO A 2 5.02 -4.68 -12.35
N PRO A 3 5.79 -5.69 -12.79
CA PRO A 3 5.56 -6.39 -14.06
C PRO A 3 4.38 -7.37 -14.03
N GLY A 4 3.94 -7.81 -12.84
CA GLY A 4 2.83 -8.75 -12.65
C GLY A 4 1.74 -8.21 -11.71
N GLY A 5 0.64 -8.96 -11.61
CA GLY A 5 -0.45 -8.73 -10.63
C GLY A 5 -1.41 -7.57 -10.93
N LEU A 6 -1.06 -6.63 -11.80
CA LEU A 6 -1.91 -5.48 -12.15
C LEU A 6 -2.22 -5.44 -13.64
N GLU A 7 -3.45 -5.06 -14.00
CA GLU A 7 -3.90 -4.98 -15.39
C GLU A 7 -3.23 -3.82 -16.13
N LYS A 8 -3.00 -2.69 -15.46
CA LYS A 8 -2.42 -1.51 -16.08
C LYS A 8 -1.23 -0.96 -15.30
N PRO A 9 -0.02 -0.97 -15.89
CA PRO A 9 1.12 -0.35 -15.27
C PRO A 9 0.99 1.18 -15.22
N ILE A 10 1.66 1.78 -14.26
CA ILE A 10 1.83 3.23 -14.17
C ILE A 10 3.31 3.63 -14.29
N ASP A 11 3.55 4.77 -14.91
CA ASP A 11 4.87 5.38 -14.93
C ASP A 11 5.16 6.06 -13.60
N LYS A 12 6.42 5.95 -13.17
CA LYS A 12 6.99 6.64 -12.00
C LYS A 12 6.14 6.48 -10.73
N PRO A 13 5.94 5.24 -10.23
CA PRO A 13 5.12 4.99 -9.05
C PRO A 13 5.54 5.79 -7.81
N PHE A 14 6.82 5.98 -7.51
CA PHE A 14 7.27 6.75 -6.34
C PHE A 14 6.97 8.25 -6.48
N THR A 15 7.09 8.79 -7.69
CA THR A 15 6.68 10.15 -8.01
C THR A 15 5.17 10.32 -7.83
N ARG A 16 4.38 9.31 -8.21
CA ARG A 16 2.93 9.31 -7.98
C ARG A 16 2.56 9.12 -6.52
N LEU A 17 3.32 8.35 -5.73
CA LEU A 17 3.16 8.28 -4.27
C LEU A 17 3.42 9.65 -3.64
N SER A 18 4.53 10.29 -4.01
CA SER A 18 4.91 11.63 -3.52
C SER A 18 3.85 12.70 -3.82
N SER A 19 3.18 12.61 -4.97
CA SER A 19 2.11 13.54 -5.36
C SER A 19 0.70 13.10 -4.93
N GLY A 20 0.55 11.97 -4.24
CA GLY A 20 -0.75 11.43 -3.81
C GLY A 20 -1.61 10.85 -4.95
N THR A 21 -1.04 10.61 -6.13
CA THR A 21 -1.75 10.16 -7.33
C THR A 21 -1.48 8.69 -7.71
N TRP A 22 -0.88 7.91 -6.82
CA TRP A 22 -0.47 6.51 -7.09
C TRP A 22 -1.60 5.57 -7.51
N LEU A 23 -2.82 5.78 -6.99
CA LEU A 23 -4.01 5.03 -7.39
C LEU A 23 -4.71 5.58 -8.64
N HIS A 24 -4.29 6.73 -9.14
CA HIS A 24 -5.00 7.43 -10.22
C HIS A 24 -4.65 6.83 -11.58
N ASN A 25 -5.60 6.94 -12.52
CA ASN A 25 -5.49 6.45 -13.90
C ASN A 25 -5.29 4.93 -14.03
N ARG A 26 -5.67 4.17 -13.01
CA ARG A 26 -5.70 2.71 -12.96
C ARG A 26 -7.13 2.17 -13.15
N PRO A 27 -7.30 0.93 -13.65
CA PRO A 27 -8.55 0.18 -13.60
C PRO A 27 -9.11 0.08 -12.17
N GLU A 28 -10.42 -0.05 -12.04
CA GLU A 28 -11.06 -0.16 -10.72
C GLU A 28 -10.58 -1.38 -9.94
N LYS A 29 -10.39 -2.52 -10.63
CA LYS A 29 -9.90 -3.76 -10.02
C LYS A 29 -8.51 -3.57 -9.42
N ASP A 30 -7.59 -2.98 -10.18
CA ASP A 30 -6.24 -2.64 -9.69
C ASP A 30 -6.34 -1.76 -8.44
N VAL A 31 -7.18 -0.72 -8.44
CA VAL A 31 -7.35 0.15 -7.27
C VAL A 31 -7.85 -0.63 -6.05
N TYR A 32 -8.76 -1.58 -6.22
CA TYR A 32 -9.25 -2.41 -5.12
C TYR A 32 -8.16 -3.32 -4.56
N TRP A 33 -7.44 -4.03 -5.44
CA TRP A 33 -6.33 -4.89 -5.03
C TRP A 33 -5.26 -4.11 -4.29
N LEU A 34 -4.85 -2.95 -4.82
CA LEU A 34 -3.85 -2.09 -4.18
C LEU A 34 -4.29 -1.56 -2.81
N LEU A 35 -5.56 -1.18 -2.66
CA LEU A 35 -6.07 -0.73 -1.36
C LEU A 35 -6.07 -1.86 -0.33
N ILE A 36 -6.44 -3.07 -0.75
CA ILE A 36 -6.49 -4.22 0.14
C ILE A 36 -5.07 -4.67 0.53
N ASP A 37 -4.16 -4.81 -0.44
CA ASP A 37 -2.78 -5.22 -0.16
C ASP A 37 -2.00 -4.14 0.61
N ALA A 38 -2.27 -2.85 0.39
CA ALA A 38 -1.69 -1.80 1.22
C ALA A 38 -2.18 -1.87 2.67
N TYR A 39 -3.45 -2.22 2.88
CA TYR A 39 -3.96 -2.50 4.21
C TYR A 39 -3.30 -3.75 4.82
N ARG A 40 -3.19 -4.87 4.08
CA ARG A 40 -2.57 -6.11 4.56
C ARG A 40 -1.11 -5.86 4.95
N MET A 41 -0.35 -5.17 4.09
CA MET A 41 1.02 -4.74 4.39
C MET A 41 1.09 -3.85 5.63
N ARG A 42 0.16 -2.88 5.78
CA ARG A 42 0.17 -2.02 6.97
C ARG A 42 -0.09 -2.81 8.27
N MET A 43 -0.88 -3.88 8.22
CA MET A 43 -1.10 -4.74 9.38
C MET A 43 0.14 -5.56 9.72
N GLU A 44 0.82 -6.12 8.72
CA GLU A 44 2.10 -6.80 8.89
C GLU A 44 3.15 -5.85 9.49
N ASP A 45 3.27 -4.65 8.92
CA ASP A 45 4.15 -3.59 9.38
C ASP A 45 3.91 -3.22 10.86
N ASN A 46 2.65 -3.00 11.27
CA ASN A 46 2.31 -2.71 12.67
C ASN A 46 2.66 -3.88 13.61
N TYR A 47 2.52 -5.12 13.14
CA TYR A 47 2.86 -6.30 13.91
C TYR A 47 4.37 -6.46 14.08
N VAL A 48 5.14 -6.34 12.99
CA VAL A 48 6.59 -6.52 12.97
C VAL A 48 7.32 -5.39 13.68
N TYR A 49 6.96 -4.13 13.42
CA TYR A 49 7.73 -2.97 13.86
C TYR A 49 7.21 -2.34 15.14
N ASP A 50 5.89 -2.31 15.34
CA ASP A 50 5.29 -1.61 16.48
C ASP A 50 4.86 -2.58 17.61
N GLN A 51 4.96 -3.91 17.38
CA GLN A 51 4.38 -4.94 18.26
C GLN A 51 2.90 -4.70 18.59
N GLN A 52 2.19 -3.99 17.70
CA GLN A 52 0.80 -3.62 17.90
C GLN A 52 -0.12 -4.57 17.14
N ASN A 53 -0.87 -5.37 17.90
CA ASN A 53 -2.02 -6.09 17.37
C ASN A 53 -3.16 -5.11 17.16
N THR A 54 -3.37 -4.66 15.92
CA THR A 54 -4.48 -3.76 15.57
C THR A 54 -5.81 -4.41 15.98
N ALA A 55 -6.52 -3.82 16.94
CA ALA A 55 -7.75 -4.39 17.48
C ALA A 55 -8.78 -4.67 16.36
N GLY A 56 -9.29 -5.90 16.30
CA GLY A 56 -10.21 -6.35 15.25
C GLY A 56 -9.56 -6.73 13.92
N GLY A 57 -8.23 -6.70 13.82
CA GLY A 57 -7.45 -7.24 12.71
C GLY A 57 -7.08 -8.72 12.91
N MET A 58 -6.56 -9.35 11.85
CA MET A 58 -6.20 -10.78 11.86
C MET A 58 -5.13 -11.13 12.90
N TYR A 59 -4.11 -10.27 13.07
CA TYR A 59 -3.08 -10.42 14.09
C TYR A 59 -3.61 -10.29 15.54
N ALA A 60 -4.82 -9.76 15.73
CA ALA A 60 -5.52 -9.72 17.02
C ALA A 60 -6.52 -10.89 17.20
N GLY A 61 -6.49 -11.90 16.32
CA GLY A 61 -7.34 -13.10 16.39
C GLY A 61 -8.72 -12.97 15.73
N ALA A 62 -8.97 -11.90 14.97
CA ALA A 62 -10.21 -11.77 14.21
C ALA A 62 -10.24 -12.78 13.04
N PRO A 63 -11.42 -13.33 12.67
CA PRO A 63 -11.54 -14.29 11.56
C PRO A 63 -11.24 -13.67 10.19
N HIS A 64 -11.27 -12.33 10.09
CA HIS A 64 -10.94 -11.57 8.89
C HIS A 64 -10.71 -10.09 9.24
N GLY A 65 -9.99 -9.37 8.38
CA GLY A 65 -9.65 -7.95 8.53
C GLY A 65 -10.71 -6.93 8.12
N LEU A 66 -11.94 -7.32 7.75
CA LEU A 66 -12.94 -6.38 7.19
C LEU A 66 -13.21 -5.13 8.05
N SER A 67 -13.28 -5.27 9.37
CA SER A 67 -13.58 -4.13 10.26
C SER A 67 -12.45 -3.10 10.27
N SER A 68 -11.20 -3.56 10.43
CA SER A 68 -10.01 -2.70 10.36
C SER A 68 -9.76 -2.18 8.95
N PHE A 69 -10.09 -2.95 7.91
CA PHE A 69 -10.03 -2.49 6.52
C PHE A 69 -11.03 -1.35 6.24
N ARG A 70 -12.26 -1.42 6.76
CA ARG A 70 -13.21 -0.29 6.70
C ARG A 70 -12.66 0.97 7.35
N HIS A 71 -11.95 0.82 8.46
CA HIS A 71 -11.27 1.95 9.09
C HIS A 71 -10.17 2.52 8.18
N PHE A 72 -9.35 1.67 7.58
CA PHE A 72 -8.33 2.06 6.58
C PHE A 72 -8.94 2.84 5.41
N LEU A 73 -10.01 2.33 4.80
CA LEU A 73 -10.69 2.99 3.68
C LEU A 73 -11.29 4.36 4.08
N ARG A 74 -11.85 4.46 5.30
CA ARG A 74 -12.35 5.73 5.82
C ARG A 74 -11.22 6.75 5.99
N LEU A 75 -10.06 6.33 6.47
CA LEU A 75 -8.89 7.20 6.56
C LEU A 75 -8.42 7.63 5.17
N ALA A 76 -8.31 6.70 4.22
CA ALA A 76 -7.89 6.97 2.86
C ALA A 76 -8.84 7.97 2.16
N ALA A 77 -10.14 7.80 2.33
CA ALA A 77 -11.16 8.70 1.78
C ALA A 77 -11.14 10.10 2.42
N ALA A 78 -10.64 10.23 3.65
CA ALA A 78 -10.45 11.51 4.31
C ALA A 78 -9.19 12.26 3.84
N ARG A 79 -8.32 11.64 3.01
CA ARG A 79 -7.13 12.28 2.46
C ARG A 79 -7.45 12.93 1.11
N PRO A 80 -7.40 14.27 0.99
CA PRO A 80 -7.70 14.96 -0.26
C PRO A 80 -6.81 14.46 -1.39
N GLY A 81 -7.42 14.06 -2.50
CA GLY A 81 -6.71 13.64 -3.71
C GLY A 81 -6.08 12.26 -3.66
N LEU A 82 -6.12 11.53 -2.54
CA LEU A 82 -5.46 10.22 -2.44
C LEU A 82 -6.20 9.12 -3.22
N LEU A 83 -7.53 9.17 -3.19
CA LEU A 83 -8.39 8.25 -3.94
C LEU A 83 -8.81 8.85 -5.30
N PRO A 84 -9.02 8.01 -6.33
CA PRO A 84 -9.54 8.47 -7.61
C PRO A 84 -10.89 9.19 -7.48
N ALA A 85 -11.17 10.14 -8.38
CA ALA A 85 -12.39 10.97 -8.32
C ALA A 85 -13.70 10.16 -8.42
N TRP A 86 -13.66 8.96 -8.99
CA TRP A 86 -14.81 8.06 -9.07
C TRP A 86 -15.07 7.28 -7.77
N TRP A 87 -14.18 7.38 -6.77
CA TRP A 87 -14.33 6.69 -5.50
C TRP A 87 -15.55 7.20 -4.74
N GLY A 88 -16.32 6.28 -4.17
CA GLY A 88 -17.51 6.60 -3.40
C GLY A 88 -18.07 5.36 -2.69
N PRO A 89 -19.20 5.49 -1.97
CA PRO A 89 -19.74 4.42 -1.13
C PRO A 89 -20.00 3.10 -1.88
N GLY A 90 -20.49 3.17 -3.12
CA GLY A 90 -20.71 1.98 -3.95
C GLY A 90 -19.41 1.26 -4.33
N LYS A 91 -18.33 2.01 -4.56
CA LYS A 91 -17.00 1.49 -4.89
C LYS A 91 -16.30 0.93 -3.65
N GLN A 92 -16.49 1.56 -2.50
CA GLN A 92 -16.07 1.01 -1.22
C GLN A 92 -16.73 -0.35 -0.96
N ALA A 93 -18.06 -0.45 -1.11
CA ALA A 93 -18.77 -1.71 -0.92
C ALA A 93 -18.33 -2.81 -1.91
N ALA A 94 -17.99 -2.44 -3.15
CA ALA A 94 -17.43 -3.38 -4.13
C ALA A 94 -16.03 -3.86 -3.72
N CYS A 95 -15.16 -2.95 -3.29
CA CYS A 95 -13.83 -3.26 -2.77
C CYS A 95 -13.89 -4.18 -1.53
N GLU A 96 -14.80 -3.91 -0.61
CA GLU A 96 -15.03 -4.76 0.58
C GLU A 96 -15.50 -6.16 0.21
N ARG A 97 -16.39 -6.30 -0.79
CA ARG A 97 -16.84 -7.61 -1.28
C ARG A 97 -15.68 -8.38 -1.92
N LEU A 98 -14.90 -7.72 -2.77
CA LEU A 98 -13.73 -8.34 -3.41
C LEU A 98 -12.73 -8.84 -2.37
N GLY A 99 -12.41 -8.02 -1.36
CA GLY A 99 -11.50 -8.43 -0.28
C GLY A 99 -12.05 -9.55 0.61
N MET A 100 -13.34 -9.89 0.54
CA MET A 100 -13.93 -11.00 1.30
C MET A 100 -14.13 -12.26 0.47
N ASP A 101 -13.90 -12.18 -0.83
CA ASP A 101 -13.97 -13.31 -1.77
C ASP A 101 -12.79 -14.27 -1.50
N PRO A 102 -13.07 -15.55 -1.19
CA PRO A 102 -12.01 -16.53 -0.93
C PRO A 102 -11.16 -16.89 -2.16
N ASP A 103 -11.66 -16.62 -3.37
CA ASP A 103 -10.95 -16.94 -4.61
C ASP A 103 -10.01 -15.80 -5.08
N GLU A 104 -10.06 -14.65 -4.42
CA GLU A 104 -9.23 -13.49 -4.73
C GLU A 104 -7.89 -13.52 -3.94
N TRP A 105 -6.80 -13.23 -4.64
CA TRP A 105 -5.45 -13.16 -4.06
C TRP A 105 -5.36 -12.20 -2.86
N CYS A 106 -5.96 -11.02 -2.98
CA CYS A 106 -5.93 -9.98 -1.96
C CYS A 106 -6.95 -10.22 -0.83
N GLY A 107 -7.23 -11.48 -0.48
CA GLY A 107 -8.22 -11.81 0.54
C GLY A 107 -7.88 -11.27 1.94
N LEU A 108 -8.86 -10.65 2.60
CA LEU A 108 -8.80 -10.13 3.97
C LEU A 108 -8.88 -11.22 5.04
N ARG A 109 -8.76 -12.49 4.65
CA ARG A 109 -8.77 -13.67 5.54
C ARG A 109 -7.37 -14.18 5.84
N TYR A 110 -6.36 -13.65 5.16
CA TYR A 110 -4.99 -14.09 5.26
C TYR A 110 -4.06 -12.90 5.52
N CYS A 111 -3.15 -13.10 6.46
CA CYS A 111 -1.96 -12.27 6.59
C CYS A 111 -1.14 -12.32 5.28
N ILE A 112 -0.19 -11.39 5.14
CA ILE A 112 0.72 -11.37 4.00
C ILE A 112 2.12 -11.06 4.50
N GLU A 113 3.10 -11.72 3.93
CA GLU A 113 4.50 -11.39 4.12
C GLU A 113 5.04 -10.56 2.96
N LYS A 114 6.12 -9.83 3.23
CA LYS A 114 6.79 -8.99 2.22
C LYS A 114 7.23 -9.79 0.99
N ASP A 115 7.71 -11.01 1.20
CA ASP A 115 8.24 -11.86 0.13
C ASP A 115 7.10 -12.37 -0.77
N GLU A 116 5.94 -12.68 -0.21
CA GLU A 116 4.74 -13.07 -0.97
C GLU A 116 4.23 -11.94 -1.89
N ILE A 117 4.25 -10.69 -1.42
CA ILE A 117 3.96 -9.53 -2.26
C ILE A 117 5.01 -9.39 -3.38
N SER A 118 6.29 -9.51 -3.03
CA SER A 118 7.38 -9.35 -4.00
C SER A 118 7.29 -10.39 -5.10
N GLU A 119 6.97 -11.64 -4.75
CA GLU A 119 6.78 -12.74 -5.69
C GLU A 119 5.53 -12.55 -6.56
N HIS A 120 4.36 -12.25 -5.96
CA HIS A 120 3.11 -12.09 -6.69
C HIS A 120 3.19 -10.98 -7.76
N TYR A 121 3.75 -9.83 -7.37
CA TYR A 121 3.86 -8.67 -8.25
C TYR A 121 5.12 -8.71 -9.13
N GLY A 122 6.11 -9.55 -8.81
CA GLY A 122 7.38 -9.67 -9.52
C GLY A 122 8.26 -8.42 -9.41
N ASP A 123 8.11 -7.64 -8.34
CA ASP A 123 8.87 -6.41 -8.11
C ASP A 123 9.30 -6.30 -6.64
N PRO A 124 10.61 -6.39 -6.33
CA PRO A 124 11.11 -6.35 -4.95
C PRO A 124 10.92 -4.99 -4.28
N LEU A 125 10.65 -3.93 -5.04
CA LEU A 125 10.34 -2.60 -4.52
C LEU A 125 8.85 -2.38 -4.32
N PHE A 126 8.00 -3.33 -4.71
CA PHE A 126 6.56 -3.17 -4.61
C PHE A 126 6.03 -3.12 -3.16
N PRO A 127 6.55 -3.93 -2.20
CA PRO A 127 6.17 -3.78 -0.79
C PRO A 127 6.43 -2.36 -0.26
N MET A 128 7.51 -1.71 -0.70
CA MET A 128 7.83 -0.34 -0.31
C MET A 128 6.77 0.66 -0.83
N GLN A 129 6.24 0.44 -2.03
CA GLN A 129 5.15 1.27 -2.56
C GLN A 129 3.88 1.16 -1.72
N LEU A 130 3.50 -0.08 -1.33
CA LEU A 130 2.34 -0.34 -0.48
C LEU A 130 2.49 0.28 0.90
N HIS A 131 3.68 0.16 1.49
CA HIS A 131 4.02 0.75 2.78
C HIS A 131 3.90 2.29 2.74
N MET A 132 4.56 2.95 1.78
CA MET A 132 4.50 4.42 1.63
C MET A 132 3.06 4.91 1.38
N PHE A 133 2.25 4.14 0.66
CA PHE A 133 0.84 4.44 0.52
C PHE A 133 0.09 4.30 1.87
N GLY A 134 0.38 3.25 2.63
CA GLY A 134 -0.13 3.05 3.99
C GLY A 134 0.22 4.20 4.93
N GLU A 135 1.45 4.70 4.89
CA GLU A 135 1.87 5.89 5.63
C GLU A 135 1.06 7.13 5.21
N ALA A 136 0.82 7.33 3.92
CA ALA A 136 -0.03 8.43 3.44
C ALA A 136 -1.49 8.32 3.96
N VAL A 137 -2.02 7.10 4.12
CA VAL A 137 -3.36 6.88 4.70
C VAL A 137 -3.39 7.22 6.20
N TYR A 138 -2.42 6.73 6.97
CA TYR A 138 -2.38 6.93 8.43
C TYR A 138 -1.77 8.27 8.85
N GLN A 139 -1.04 8.95 7.96
CA GLN A 139 -0.21 10.12 8.25
C GLN A 139 0.83 9.87 9.35
N CYS A 140 1.36 8.64 9.40
CA CYS A 140 2.45 8.26 10.28
C CYS A 140 3.30 7.15 9.66
N GLY A 141 4.62 7.24 9.85
CA GLY A 141 5.56 6.21 9.48
C GLY A 141 5.57 5.01 10.44
N LEU A 142 6.33 3.98 10.10
CA LEU A 142 6.50 2.81 10.97
C LEU A 142 7.55 3.05 12.05
N GLY A 143 7.33 2.53 13.27
CA GLY A 143 8.32 2.61 14.34
C GLY A 143 8.76 4.05 14.69
N GLY A 144 7.97 5.05 14.30
CA GLY A 144 8.31 6.47 14.44
C GLY A 144 9.32 7.02 13.42
N VAL A 145 9.70 6.24 12.40
CA VAL A 145 10.57 6.70 11.31
C VAL A 145 9.71 7.17 10.14
N ASP A 146 9.88 8.43 9.73
CA ASP A 146 9.18 9.01 8.59
C ASP A 146 9.80 8.56 7.26
N GLY A 147 9.03 7.85 6.43
CA GLY A 147 9.43 7.39 5.10
C GLY A 147 9.60 8.51 4.06
N ALA A 148 9.27 9.77 4.36
CA ALA A 148 9.30 10.88 3.41
C ALA A 148 10.66 11.10 2.73
N GLN A 149 11.78 10.95 3.45
CA GLN A 149 13.11 11.11 2.85
C GLN A 149 13.39 10.00 1.83
N MET A 150 13.05 8.76 2.17
CA MET A 150 13.21 7.62 1.26
C MET A 150 12.30 7.77 0.04
N LEU A 151 11.04 8.18 0.23
CA LEU A 151 10.11 8.45 -0.87
C LEU A 151 10.64 9.53 -1.82
N ALA A 152 11.18 10.63 -1.28
CA ALA A 152 11.78 11.70 -2.07
C ALA A 152 12.98 11.21 -2.88
N MET A 153 13.85 10.39 -2.28
CA MET A 153 15.00 9.79 -2.97
C MET A 153 14.55 8.88 -4.14
N MET A 154 13.54 8.04 -3.92
CA MET A 154 13.02 7.14 -4.96
C MET A 154 12.35 7.92 -6.11
N ALA A 155 11.56 8.95 -5.79
CA ALA A 155 10.95 9.81 -6.81
C ALA A 155 11.99 10.59 -7.64
N MET A 156 13.08 11.02 -7.01
CA MET A 156 14.21 11.66 -7.70
C MET A 156 14.90 10.70 -8.67
N GLN A 157 15.12 9.46 -8.24
CA GLN A 157 15.72 8.41 -9.09
C GLN A 157 14.86 8.11 -10.33
N GLU A 158 13.53 8.04 -10.18
CA GLU A 158 12.60 7.87 -11.31
C GLU A 158 12.58 9.04 -12.30
N SER A 159 13.00 10.22 -11.86
CA SER A 159 13.07 11.42 -12.67
C SER A 159 14.42 11.62 -13.36
N GLY A 160 15.33 10.65 -13.22
CA GLY A 160 16.68 10.71 -13.79
C GLY A 160 17.63 11.61 -12.98
N GLY A 161 17.27 11.98 -11.76
CA GLY A 161 18.16 12.67 -10.84
C GLY A 161 19.22 11.70 -10.31
N ALA A 162 20.50 12.07 -10.42
CA ALA A 162 21.58 11.28 -9.85
C ALA A 162 21.46 11.27 -8.32
N PRO A 163 21.53 10.10 -7.64
CA PRO A 163 21.56 10.06 -6.19
C PRO A 163 22.86 10.70 -5.71
N GLN A 164 22.77 11.86 -5.07
CA GLN A 164 23.94 12.65 -4.69
C GLN A 164 24.74 12.06 -3.51
N PHE A 165 24.49 10.81 -3.08
CA PHE A 165 25.11 10.24 -1.87
C PHE A 165 25.48 8.74 -1.92
N MET A 166 25.66 8.15 -3.10
CA MET A 166 26.34 6.83 -3.23
C MET A 166 27.86 6.97 -3.05
N SER A 167 28.31 7.46 -1.89
CA SER A 167 29.75 7.54 -1.53
C SER A 167 30.06 7.22 -0.06
N VAL A 168 29.15 6.68 0.74
CA VAL A 168 29.42 6.43 2.17
C VAL A 168 29.21 5.00 2.67
N LEU A 169 29.10 4.01 1.78
CA LEU A 169 29.16 2.60 2.19
C LEU A 169 30.11 1.78 1.31
N SER A 170 31.30 2.35 1.07
CA SER A 170 32.49 1.58 0.70
C SER A 170 33.50 1.71 1.83
N LEU A 171 33.36 0.88 2.85
CA LEU A 171 34.42 0.53 3.81
C LEU A 171 34.38 -0.98 4.04
#